data_AF-A0AAF5DGA9-F1
#
_entry.id   AF-A0AAF5DGA9-F1
#
_cell.length_a   1.000
_cell.length_b   1.000
_cell.length_c   1.000
_cell.angle_alpha   90.00
_cell.angle_beta   90.00
_cell.angle_gamma   90.00
#
_symmetry.space_group_name_H-M   'P 1'
#
loop_
_entity.id
_entity.type
_entity.pdbx_description
1 polymer ?
#
loop_
_entity_poly.entity_id
_entity_poly.type
_entity_poly.pdbx_seq_one_letter_code
_entity_poly.pdbx_strand_id
1 'polypeptide(L)'
;MKFWHSPIYIFKYSFDDVSFAFWNRYPNDFSKHIMSEDILERRIEGSKIITKKLIVKRGSSFLKIIPSWLSSLNSIKIMPVIEESIYDRDSKTLKTYTRNVAHRDKFLIEERCVYSPNKEDTKMATDLKRSVVVDVNYGKISNLIQQFILRAFKKSVKNTVLGFNQVIAERSNLKFEKDNSFKNEVNSKIEEAKEKFILNVVFFDIIMYFPVSYHPAPKYILFISFLSLLHCAFSVAQHRSYLRLIDQEYTYLSVDIYVQLFLSLAVGLYSATAFSGDFQKIRSDSEDEPETWDTFGNCPSFYSFEHRGKPICNQLKIIDKSKETLNENHTKKETPPSKYNIENNKFNNFQYCLNTVKSADYMNYLSALLLPDHVKLHAFSVLALNVELATLRNSIEKNTGTGGIYRLQFWKDTIDTIYGIKKGPIPRQPTAEALKLFLLCPQTDINYLYKLISARQNTLGDRGFKTIKELEEYGKDTIGSVIKLLCEGIKDKNIPLDDNVVGCADSLGKAVVIINHIRSIIPMLKRNVILLPQDLMTLHNLTPDQLYTGANRMTYN
;
A
#
# COMPACT_ATOMS: atom_id res chain seq x y z
N MET A 1 -0.78 8.41 12.29
CA MET A 1 0.07 9.05 11.27
C MET A 1 1.17 9.91 11.87
N LYS A 2 2.40 9.85 11.34
CA LYS A 2 3.55 10.64 11.82
C LYS A 2 4.28 11.32 10.67
N PHE A 3 4.53 12.62 10.84
CA PHE A 3 5.20 13.46 9.85
C PHE A 3 6.66 13.68 10.21
N TRP A 4 7.53 13.71 9.20
CA TRP A 4 8.93 14.11 9.34
C TRP A 4 9.35 14.99 8.18
N HIS A 5 9.88 16.17 8.51
CA HIS A 5 10.53 17.07 7.56
C HIS A 5 12.03 16.96 7.78
N SER A 6 12.80 16.69 6.73
CA SER A 6 14.25 16.74 6.83
C SER A 6 14.72 18.20 6.85
N PRO A 7 15.87 18.48 7.48
CA PRO A 7 16.65 19.65 7.13
C PRO A 7 16.88 19.72 5.61
N ILE A 8 17.05 20.92 5.08
CA ILE A 8 17.39 21.10 3.67
C ILE A 8 18.77 20.47 3.45
N TYR A 9 18.87 19.52 2.52
CA TYR A 9 20.15 18.98 2.09
C TYR A 9 20.62 19.71 0.85
N ILE A 10 21.88 20.12 0.81
CA ILE A 10 22.45 20.86 -0.32
C ILE A 10 23.40 19.91 -1.06
N PHE A 11 23.01 19.50 -2.27
CA PHE A 11 23.95 18.83 -3.18
C PHE A 11 24.93 19.87 -3.71
N LYS A 12 26.23 19.57 -3.66
CA LYS A 12 27.30 20.38 -4.27
C LYS A 12 27.42 20.11 -5.78
N TYR A 13 26.28 20.04 -6.45
CA TYR A 13 26.17 19.80 -7.88
C TYR A 13 25.07 20.68 -8.46
N SER A 14 25.21 21.00 -9.75
CA SER A 14 24.21 21.74 -10.51
C SER A 14 22.86 21.01 -10.53
N PHE A 15 21.77 21.75 -10.70
CA PHE A 15 20.43 21.16 -10.81
C PHE A 15 20.33 20.17 -11.99
N ASP A 16 21.05 20.44 -13.08
CA ASP A 16 21.07 19.59 -14.27
C ASP A 16 21.78 18.25 -13.99
N ASP A 17 22.84 18.26 -13.16
CA ASP A 17 23.53 17.03 -12.73
C ASP A 17 22.69 16.22 -11.75
N VAL A 18 22.06 16.88 -10.78
CA VAL A 18 21.19 16.22 -9.80
C VAL A 18 19.95 15.63 -10.46
N SER A 19 19.34 16.34 -11.42
CA SER A 19 18.21 15.83 -12.18
C SER A 19 18.60 14.68 -13.12
N PHE A 20 19.77 14.76 -13.76
CA PHE A 20 20.33 13.63 -14.51
C PHE A 20 20.53 12.40 -13.62
N ALA A 21 21.13 12.59 -12.45
CA ALA A 21 21.36 11.52 -11.48
C ALA A 21 20.05 10.90 -11.02
N PHE A 22 19.02 11.71 -10.76
CA PHE A 22 17.69 11.20 -10.41
C PHE A 22 17.14 10.21 -11.45
N TRP A 23 17.26 10.52 -12.74
CA TRP A 23 16.75 9.65 -13.80
C TRP A 23 17.58 8.38 -14.00
N ASN A 24 18.88 8.43 -13.71
CA ASN A 24 19.85 7.35 -13.92
C ASN A 24 20.38 6.76 -12.60
N ARG A 25 19.67 6.97 -11.49
CA ARG A 25 20.17 6.64 -10.15
C ARG A 25 20.38 5.14 -9.93
N TYR A 26 19.80 4.26 -10.75
CA TYR A 26 19.94 2.82 -10.59
C TYR A 26 20.53 2.17 -11.85
N PRO A 27 21.37 1.13 -11.70
CA PRO A 27 21.85 0.57 -10.43
C PRO A 27 22.93 1.45 -9.76
N ASN A 28 23.07 1.36 -8.44
CA ASN A 28 24.19 1.94 -7.68
C ASN A 28 24.52 1.08 -6.44
N ASP A 29 25.71 1.28 -5.85
CA ASP A 29 26.20 0.44 -4.74
C ASP A 29 25.42 0.62 -3.43
N PHE A 30 24.74 1.74 -3.26
CA PHE A 30 24.00 2.09 -2.05
C PHE A 30 22.54 1.62 -2.09
N SER A 31 22.06 1.17 -3.25
CA SER A 31 20.66 0.84 -3.52
C SER A 31 20.47 -0.58 -4.05
N LYS A 32 21.28 -1.54 -3.58
CA LYS A 32 21.23 -2.98 -3.96
C LYS A 32 19.90 -3.69 -3.69
N HIS A 33 19.02 -3.04 -2.93
CA HIS A 33 17.67 -3.53 -2.64
C HIS A 33 16.68 -3.21 -3.76
N ILE A 34 17.01 -2.38 -4.75
CA ILE A 34 16.16 -2.15 -5.92
C ILE A 34 16.31 -3.33 -6.89
N MET A 35 15.18 -3.93 -7.26
CA MET A 35 15.11 -5.07 -8.18
C MET A 35 14.83 -4.64 -9.61
N SER A 36 13.87 -3.72 -9.78
CA SER A 36 13.48 -3.19 -11.09
C SER A 36 12.93 -1.78 -10.95
N GLU A 37 13.04 -1.03 -12.04
CA GLU A 37 12.43 0.27 -12.26
C GLU A 37 11.76 0.24 -13.64
N ASP A 38 10.44 0.36 -13.66
CA ASP A 38 9.64 0.30 -14.88
C ASP A 38 8.87 1.62 -15.07
N ILE A 39 8.88 2.18 -16.27
CA ILE A 39 8.11 3.39 -16.58
C ILE A 39 6.68 2.98 -16.90
N LEU A 40 5.74 3.42 -16.07
CA LEU A 40 4.31 3.17 -16.22
C LEU A 40 3.66 4.15 -17.21
N GLU A 41 4.07 5.42 -17.12
CA GLU A 41 3.59 6.50 -17.98
C GLU A 41 4.66 7.58 -18.05
N ARG A 42 4.82 8.20 -19.21
CA ARG A 42 5.59 9.44 -19.37
C ARG A 42 4.93 10.31 -20.43
N ARG A 43 4.73 11.58 -20.10
CA ARG A 43 4.20 12.58 -21.02
C ARG A 43 4.86 13.93 -20.83
N ILE A 44 4.76 14.77 -21.85
CA ILE A 44 5.26 16.14 -21.85
C ILE A 44 4.05 17.07 -21.90
N GLU A 45 3.94 17.97 -20.92
CA GLU A 45 2.92 19.02 -20.85
C GLU A 45 3.62 20.37 -20.85
N GLY A 46 3.73 21.01 -22.01
CA GLY A 46 4.46 22.28 -22.17
C GLY A 46 5.93 22.14 -21.77
N SER A 47 6.35 22.85 -20.72
CA SER A 47 7.70 22.79 -20.14
C SER A 47 7.91 21.70 -19.09
N LYS A 48 6.88 20.87 -18.84
CA LYS A 48 6.90 19.84 -17.80
C LYS A 48 7.02 18.44 -18.38
N ILE A 49 7.86 17.61 -17.76
CA ILE A 49 7.93 16.17 -17.99
C ILE A 49 7.29 15.49 -16.79
N ILE A 50 6.17 14.80 -17.01
CA ILE A 50 5.45 14.05 -15.99
C ILE A 50 5.75 12.59 -16.22
N THR A 51 6.34 11.93 -15.22
CA THR A 51 6.68 10.51 -15.27
C THR A 51 6.08 9.79 -14.07
N LYS A 52 5.52 8.61 -14.32
CA LYS A 52 5.09 7.65 -13.31
C LYS A 52 5.90 6.38 -13.48
N LYS A 53 6.58 5.93 -12.43
CA LYS A 53 7.41 4.73 -12.40
C LYS A 53 6.91 3.75 -11.35
N LEU A 54 7.07 2.47 -11.63
CA LEU A 54 7.02 1.39 -10.65
C LEU A 54 8.44 1.03 -10.25
N ILE A 55 8.74 1.08 -8.95
CA ILE A 55 10.02 0.66 -8.40
C ILE A 55 9.78 -0.52 -7.47
N VAL A 56 10.53 -1.58 -7.66
CA VAL A 56 10.35 -2.83 -6.91
C VAL A 56 11.54 -3.02 -6.00
N LYS A 57 11.30 -3.20 -4.70
CA LYS A 57 12.37 -3.39 -3.71
C LYS A 57 12.39 -4.83 -3.18
N ARG A 58 13.56 -5.45 -3.13
CA ARG A 58 13.85 -6.75 -2.50
C ARG A 58 13.91 -6.58 -1.00
N GLY A 59 12.81 -6.92 -0.35
CA GLY A 59 12.64 -6.89 1.09
C GLY A 59 12.72 -5.47 1.63
N SER A 60 12.06 -5.24 2.75
CA SER A 60 12.22 -3.98 3.45
C SER A 60 13.32 -4.13 4.48
N SER A 61 14.59 -4.07 4.05
CA SER A 61 15.76 -4.16 4.96
C SER A 61 15.64 -3.18 6.13
N PHE A 62 15.06 -2.00 5.88
CA PHE A 62 14.77 -1.01 6.89
C PHE A 62 13.67 -1.44 7.89
N LEU A 63 12.71 -2.31 7.51
CA LEU A 63 11.71 -2.88 8.42
C LEU A 63 12.27 -4.01 9.29
N LYS A 64 13.42 -4.60 8.93
CA LYS A 64 14.09 -5.60 9.79
C LYS A 64 14.57 -5.04 11.13
N ILE A 65 14.63 -3.71 11.26
CA ILE A 65 14.93 -3.06 12.54
C ILE A 65 13.82 -3.33 13.57
N ILE A 66 12.62 -3.65 13.10
CA ILE A 66 11.47 -3.92 13.96
C ILE A 66 11.56 -5.38 14.40
N PRO A 67 11.63 -5.64 15.72
CA PRO A 67 11.66 -7.01 16.23
C PRO A 67 10.46 -7.83 15.76
N SER A 68 10.66 -9.12 15.52
CA SER A 68 9.60 -10.04 15.05
C SER A 68 8.42 -10.16 16.01
N TRP A 69 8.68 -10.12 17.31
CA TRP A 69 7.65 -10.15 18.35
C TRP A 69 6.77 -8.89 18.33
N LEU A 70 7.26 -7.78 17.75
CA LEU A 70 6.56 -6.50 17.74
C LEU A 70 5.66 -6.33 16.51
N SER A 71 6.04 -6.87 15.34
CA SER A 71 5.19 -6.82 14.15
C SER A 71 5.58 -7.86 13.09
N SER A 72 4.60 -8.24 12.27
CA SER A 72 4.83 -9.03 11.05
C SER A 72 5.47 -8.24 9.90
N LEU A 73 5.80 -6.96 10.06
CA LEU A 73 6.37 -6.12 8.98
C LEU A 73 7.73 -6.63 8.48
N ASN A 74 8.48 -7.31 9.35
CA ASN A 74 9.75 -7.95 9.00
C ASN A 74 9.61 -9.11 8.00
N SER A 75 8.40 -9.65 7.80
CA SER A 75 8.12 -10.76 6.87
C SER A 75 7.95 -10.28 5.42
N ILE A 76 7.93 -8.97 5.18
CA ILE A 76 7.72 -8.39 3.84
C ILE A 76 8.96 -8.62 2.97
N LYS A 77 8.79 -9.45 1.94
CA LYS A 77 9.86 -9.88 1.02
C LYS A 77 10.02 -9.02 -0.22
N ILE A 78 8.96 -8.40 -0.71
CA ILE A 78 8.98 -7.52 -1.88
C ILE A 78 8.11 -6.31 -1.55
N MET A 79 8.57 -5.12 -1.93
CA MET A 79 7.85 -3.87 -1.68
C MET A 79 7.78 -3.05 -2.98
N PRO A 80 6.67 -3.14 -3.73
CA PRO A 80 6.41 -2.28 -4.88
C PRO A 80 6.07 -0.85 -4.42
N VAL A 81 6.68 0.13 -5.07
CA VAL A 81 6.57 1.56 -4.80
C VAL A 81 6.24 2.29 -6.09
N ILE A 82 5.23 3.14 -6.08
CA ILE A 82 4.98 4.07 -7.19
C ILE A 82 5.77 5.34 -6.92
N GLU A 83 6.54 5.79 -7.91
CA GLU A 83 7.22 7.09 -7.94
C GLU A 83 6.59 7.93 -9.04
N GLU A 84 6.09 9.10 -8.66
CA GLU A 84 5.66 10.13 -9.60
C GLU A 84 6.62 11.30 -9.53
N SER A 85 6.95 11.85 -10.68
CA SER A 85 7.87 12.96 -10.78
C SER A 85 7.38 13.98 -11.80
N ILE A 86 7.48 15.25 -11.44
CA ILE A 86 7.23 16.39 -12.32
C ILE A 86 8.54 17.16 -12.39
N TYR A 87 9.19 17.09 -13.55
CA TYR A 87 10.31 17.95 -13.90
C TYR A 87 9.76 19.16 -14.65
N ASP A 88 10.08 20.36 -14.19
CA ASP A 88 9.64 21.61 -14.81
C ASP A 88 10.89 22.41 -15.22
N ARG A 89 11.03 22.62 -16.54
CA ARG A 89 12.16 23.31 -17.12
C ARG A 89 12.18 24.80 -16.78
N ASP A 90 11.02 25.45 -16.73
CA ASP A 90 10.94 26.91 -16.59
C ASP A 90 11.22 27.32 -15.14
N SER A 91 10.64 26.59 -14.19
CA SER A 91 10.93 26.82 -12.76
C SER A 91 12.23 26.16 -12.29
N LYS A 92 12.90 25.36 -13.14
CA LYS A 92 14.02 24.48 -12.77
C LYS A 92 13.74 23.72 -11.48
N THR A 93 12.60 23.04 -11.42
CA THR A 93 12.23 22.23 -10.26
C THR A 93 11.97 20.79 -10.65
N LEU A 94 12.40 19.87 -9.79
CA LEU A 94 12.03 18.46 -9.88
C LEU A 94 11.27 18.12 -8.59
N LYS A 95 10.00 17.77 -8.73
CA LYS A 95 9.15 17.36 -7.61
C LYS A 95 8.88 15.88 -7.75
N THR A 96 9.08 15.13 -6.67
CA THR A 96 8.87 13.69 -6.63
C THR A 96 7.95 13.33 -5.49
N TYR A 97 7.15 12.30 -5.70
CA TYR A 97 6.24 11.73 -4.73
C TYR A 97 6.29 10.21 -4.83
N THR A 98 6.74 9.55 -3.76
CA THR A 98 6.89 8.10 -3.71
C THR A 98 6.03 7.50 -2.61
N ARG A 99 5.58 6.25 -2.83
CA ARG A 99 4.76 5.53 -1.85
C ARG A 99 4.71 4.04 -2.08
N ASN A 100 4.54 3.25 -1.03
CA ASN A 100 4.23 1.82 -1.19
C ASN A 100 2.80 1.61 -1.70
N VAL A 101 2.64 0.59 -2.55
CA VAL A 101 1.32 0.17 -3.07
C VAL A 101 0.86 -1.20 -2.57
N ALA A 102 1.78 -2.00 -2.03
CA ALA A 102 1.46 -3.22 -1.28
C ALA A 102 1.51 -2.97 0.23
N HIS A 103 0.87 -3.86 1.00
CA HIS A 103 0.89 -3.87 2.48
C HIS A 103 0.30 -2.64 3.16
N ARG A 104 -0.60 -1.92 2.49
CA ARG A 104 -1.23 -0.69 3.00
C ARG A 104 -2.12 -0.91 4.21
N ASP A 105 -2.67 -2.12 4.34
CA ASP A 105 -3.39 -2.60 5.53
C ASP A 105 -2.50 -2.60 6.79
N LYS A 106 -1.17 -2.76 6.61
CA LYS A 106 -0.19 -2.80 7.70
C LYS A 106 0.50 -1.46 7.92
N PHE A 107 0.96 -0.83 6.83
CA PHE A 107 1.68 0.45 6.89
C PHE A 107 1.66 1.22 5.57
N LEU A 108 1.81 2.54 5.69
CA LEU A 108 1.94 3.50 4.60
C LEU A 108 3.20 4.33 4.83
N ILE A 109 4.01 4.49 3.79
CA ILE A 109 5.10 5.47 3.73
C ILE A 109 4.88 6.28 2.48
N GLU A 110 4.75 7.60 2.65
CA GLU A 110 4.76 8.56 1.55
C GLU A 110 5.94 9.50 1.72
N GLU A 111 6.65 9.76 0.64
CA GLU A 111 7.76 10.70 0.62
C GLU A 111 7.53 11.71 -0.50
N ARG A 112 7.74 12.99 -0.19
CA ARG A 112 7.79 14.07 -1.15
C ARG A 112 9.17 14.70 -1.12
N CYS A 113 9.83 14.77 -2.28
CA CYS A 113 11.06 15.54 -2.43
C CYS A 113 10.88 16.67 -3.44
N VAL A 114 11.47 17.82 -3.15
CA VAL A 114 11.54 18.97 -4.06
C VAL A 114 13.01 19.34 -4.23
N TYR A 115 13.50 19.22 -5.46
CA TYR A 115 14.83 19.65 -5.87
C TYR A 115 14.71 20.98 -6.61
N SER A 116 15.56 21.94 -6.26
CA SER A 116 15.63 23.27 -6.90
C SER A 116 17.04 23.84 -6.78
N PRO A 117 17.51 24.70 -7.70
CA PRO A 117 18.75 25.44 -7.54
C PRO A 117 18.84 26.13 -6.17
N ASN A 118 20.00 26.06 -5.53
CA ASN A 118 20.23 26.75 -4.26
C ASN A 118 20.22 28.27 -4.48
N LYS A 119 19.72 29.03 -3.49
CA LYS A 119 19.59 30.48 -3.61
C LYS A 119 20.92 31.24 -3.59
N GLU A 120 21.91 30.74 -2.86
CA GLU A 120 23.22 31.35 -2.70
C GLU A 120 24.16 30.94 -3.84
N ASP A 121 24.12 29.67 -4.25
CA ASP A 121 24.86 29.14 -5.41
C ASP A 121 23.93 28.44 -6.39
N THR A 122 23.30 29.23 -7.26
CA THR A 122 22.34 28.74 -8.26
C THR A 122 22.96 27.88 -9.36
N LYS A 123 24.29 27.91 -9.53
CA LYS A 123 24.97 27.22 -10.64
C LYS A 123 25.53 25.87 -10.20
N MET A 124 26.12 25.79 -9.02
CA MET A 124 26.83 24.59 -8.55
C MET A 124 26.19 23.92 -7.34
N ALA A 125 25.05 24.41 -6.83
CA ALA A 125 24.36 23.77 -5.73
C ALA A 125 22.86 23.59 -5.96
N THR A 126 22.31 22.51 -5.40
CA THR A 126 20.90 22.14 -5.49
C THR A 126 20.33 21.83 -4.12
N ASP A 127 19.27 22.54 -3.75
CA ASP A 127 18.49 22.31 -2.53
C ASP A 127 17.57 21.11 -2.69
N LEU A 128 17.59 20.21 -1.72
CA LEU A 128 16.66 19.10 -1.56
C LEU A 128 15.84 19.29 -0.28
N LYS A 129 14.54 19.54 -0.46
CA LYS A 129 13.54 19.53 0.62
C LYS A 129 12.81 18.19 0.61
N ARG A 130 12.82 17.47 1.74
CA ARG A 130 12.15 16.17 1.88
C ARG A 130 11.13 16.18 3.02
N SER A 131 9.94 15.69 2.72
CA SER A 131 8.86 15.43 3.68
C SER A 131 8.47 13.96 3.60
N VAL A 132 8.26 13.34 4.76
CA VAL A 132 7.87 11.93 4.85
C VAL A 132 6.69 11.80 5.79
N VAL A 133 5.74 10.98 5.36
CA VAL A 133 4.60 10.53 6.15
C VAL A 133 4.79 9.04 6.40
N VAL A 134 4.70 8.64 7.67
CA VAL A 134 4.64 7.24 8.04
C VAL A 134 3.35 7.00 8.80
N ASP A 135 2.57 6.04 8.36
CA ASP A 135 1.39 5.57 9.07
C ASP A 135 1.40 4.05 9.21
N VAL A 136 0.90 3.55 10.33
CA VAL A 136 0.91 2.12 10.66
C VAL A 136 -0.34 1.77 11.43
N ASN A 137 -0.81 0.55 11.25
CA ASN A 137 -2.03 0.06 11.88
C ASN A 137 -1.74 -1.10 12.84
N TYR A 138 -1.28 -0.77 14.05
CA TYR A 138 -0.97 -1.73 15.12
C TYR A 138 -1.53 -1.29 16.49
N GLY A 139 -2.65 -0.56 16.50
CA GLY A 139 -3.30 -0.10 17.74
C GLY A 139 -2.36 0.69 18.65
N LYS A 140 -2.24 0.29 19.93
CA LYS A 140 -1.47 1.01 20.96
C LYS A 140 0.04 1.08 20.68
N ILE A 141 0.61 0.15 19.91
CA ILE A 141 2.06 0.13 19.59
C ILE A 141 2.39 0.89 18.29
N SER A 142 1.41 1.48 17.61
CA SER A 142 1.61 2.18 16.33
C SER A 142 2.66 3.29 16.41
N ASN A 143 2.67 4.11 17.46
CA ASN A 143 3.66 5.19 17.61
C ASN A 143 5.09 4.65 17.76
N LEU A 144 5.25 3.52 18.45
CA LEU A 144 6.57 2.88 18.61
C LEU A 144 7.08 2.34 17.27
N ILE A 145 6.23 1.65 16.51
CA ILE A 145 6.57 1.13 15.18
C ILE A 145 6.87 2.29 14.21
N GLN A 146 6.06 3.36 14.20
CA GLN A 146 6.33 4.57 13.40
C GLN A 146 7.70 5.17 13.70
N GLN A 147 8.14 5.17 14.96
CA GLN A 147 9.48 5.64 15.33
C GLN A 147 10.59 4.74 14.78
N PHE A 148 10.43 3.42 14.86
CA PHE A 148 11.39 2.49 14.27
C PHE A 148 11.49 2.66 12.76
N ILE A 149 10.36 2.75 12.05
CA ILE A 149 10.31 2.98 10.60
C ILE A 149 10.99 4.31 10.26
N LEU A 150 10.65 5.40 10.94
CA LEU A 150 11.26 6.71 10.68
C LEU A 150 12.76 6.73 10.94
N ARG A 151 13.24 6.06 12.01
CA ARG A 151 14.68 5.94 12.27
C ARG A 151 15.38 5.19 11.14
N ALA A 152 14.81 4.09 10.67
CA ALA A 152 15.37 3.32 9.57
C ALA A 152 15.31 4.09 8.23
N PHE A 153 14.22 4.83 8.00
CA PHE A 153 14.07 5.71 6.85
C PHE A 153 15.15 6.81 6.83
N LYS A 154 15.34 7.51 7.96
CA LYS A 154 16.41 8.53 8.10
C LYS A 154 17.79 7.94 7.80
N LYS A 155 18.05 6.70 8.22
CA LYS A 155 19.29 5.99 7.87
C LYS A 155 19.40 5.70 6.37
N SER A 156 18.29 5.36 5.69
CA SER A 156 18.29 5.13 4.24
C SER A 156 18.50 6.40 3.42
N VAL A 157 18.11 7.58 3.91
CA VAL A 157 18.35 8.87 3.21
C VAL A 157 19.83 9.09 2.92
N LYS A 158 20.71 8.72 3.86
CA LYS A 158 22.17 8.79 3.65
C LYS A 158 22.61 7.98 2.44
N ASN A 159 22.08 6.77 2.28
CA ASN A 159 22.41 5.90 1.15
C ASN A 159 21.89 6.47 -0.17
N THR A 160 20.72 7.12 -0.18
CA THR A 160 20.19 7.80 -1.37
C THR A 160 21.14 8.90 -1.83
N VAL A 161 21.62 9.74 -0.91
CA VAL A 161 22.56 10.82 -1.22
C VAL A 161 23.89 10.26 -1.76
N LEU A 162 24.44 9.24 -1.12
CA LEU A 162 25.68 8.59 -1.58
C LEU A 162 25.51 7.97 -2.98
N GLY A 163 24.35 7.38 -3.27
CA GLY A 163 24.02 6.86 -4.60
C GLY A 163 23.94 7.94 -5.67
N PHE A 164 23.37 9.11 -5.36
CA PHE A 164 23.37 10.26 -6.27
C PHE A 164 24.78 10.75 -6.55
N ASN A 165 25.59 10.95 -5.50
CA ASN A 165 26.96 11.42 -5.64
C ASN A 165 27.82 10.43 -6.46
N GLN A 166 27.59 9.12 -6.31
CA GLN A 166 28.24 8.09 -7.12
C GLN A 166 27.91 8.24 -8.60
N VAL A 167 26.63 8.32 -8.96
CA VAL A 167 26.18 8.43 -10.35
C VAL A 167 26.66 9.73 -11.00
N ILE A 168 26.69 10.83 -10.26
CA ILE A 168 27.22 12.11 -10.75
C ILE A 168 28.74 12.01 -10.97
N ALA A 169 29.49 11.45 -10.02
CA ALA A 169 30.94 11.27 -10.15
C ALA A 169 31.31 10.38 -11.34
N GLU A 170 30.58 9.27 -11.55
CA GLU A 170 30.77 8.37 -12.70
C GLU A 170 30.52 9.08 -14.04
N ARG A 171 29.45 9.90 -14.14
CA ARG A 171 29.17 10.71 -15.33
C ARG A 171 30.32 11.68 -15.64
N SER A 172 30.88 12.29 -14.60
CA SER A 172 31.97 13.26 -14.72
C SER A 172 33.36 12.62 -14.81
N ASN A 173 33.48 11.29 -14.83
CA ASN A 173 34.74 10.55 -14.74
C ASN A 173 35.60 10.94 -13.52
N LEU A 174 34.97 11.39 -12.43
CA LEU A 174 35.63 11.72 -11.17
C LEU A 174 35.65 10.52 -10.24
N LYS A 175 36.66 10.42 -9.38
CA LYS A 175 36.64 9.43 -8.29
C LYS A 175 35.54 9.80 -7.29
N PHE A 176 34.70 8.82 -6.96
CA PHE A 176 33.70 8.97 -5.92
C PHE A 176 34.37 9.22 -4.56
N GLU A 177 34.21 10.42 -4.02
CA GLU A 177 34.58 10.73 -2.64
C GLU A 177 33.38 10.49 -1.71
N LYS A 178 33.60 9.74 -0.63
CA LYS A 178 32.57 9.55 0.39
C LYS A 178 32.27 10.87 1.08
N ASP A 179 31.03 11.34 0.96
CA ASP A 179 30.57 12.53 1.66
C ASP A 179 30.63 12.32 3.19
N ASN A 180 31.54 13.05 3.84
CA ASN A 180 31.73 13.04 5.29
C ASN A 180 30.80 14.02 6.02
N SER A 181 29.95 14.79 5.33
CA SER A 181 29.00 15.74 5.92
C SER A 181 28.16 15.10 7.04
N PHE A 182 27.61 13.91 6.77
CA PHE A 182 26.82 13.16 7.76
C PHE A 182 27.66 12.68 8.96
N LYS A 183 28.94 12.37 8.78
CA LYS A 183 29.81 11.96 9.89
C LYS A 183 30.09 13.15 10.80
N ASN A 184 30.34 14.31 10.21
CA ASN A 184 30.57 15.55 10.94
C ASN A 184 29.31 16.00 11.71
N GLU A 185 28.12 15.92 11.10
CA GLU A 185 26.85 16.24 11.77
C GLU A 185 26.53 15.28 12.94
N VAL A 186 26.85 13.99 12.79
CA VAL A 186 26.68 13.03 13.89
C VAL A 186 27.65 13.32 15.02
N ASN A 187 28.91 13.61 14.70
CA ASN A 187 29.90 13.98 15.71
C ASN A 187 29.50 15.27 16.43
N SER A 188 29.04 16.31 15.72
CA SER A 188 28.59 17.54 16.36
C SER A 188 27.38 17.32 17.28
N LYS A 189 26.40 16.49 16.88
CA LYS A 189 25.28 16.12 17.75
C LYS A 189 25.70 15.29 18.96
N ILE A 190 26.72 14.44 18.81
CA ILE A 190 27.29 13.70 19.94
C ILE A 190 27.99 14.66 20.90
N GLU A 191 28.75 15.63 20.39
CA GLU A 191 29.39 16.65 21.24
C GLU A 191 28.36 17.56 21.91
N GLU A 192 27.32 18.04 21.22
CA GLU A 192 26.20 18.78 21.82
C GLU A 192 25.46 17.95 22.89
N ALA A 193 25.27 16.64 22.65
CA ALA A 193 24.63 15.75 23.61
C ALA A 193 25.53 15.50 24.84
N LYS A 194 26.84 15.37 24.65
CA LYS A 194 27.82 15.31 25.74
C LYS A 194 27.83 16.60 26.53
N GLU A 195 27.84 17.75 25.87
CA GLU A 195 27.74 19.06 26.54
C GLU A 195 26.45 19.19 27.33
N LYS A 196 25.29 18.87 26.75
CA LYS A 196 24.01 18.85 27.48
C LYS A 196 24.00 17.86 28.63
N PHE A 197 24.64 16.70 28.47
CA PHE A 197 24.75 15.72 29.55
C PHE A 197 25.63 16.26 30.68
N ILE A 198 26.78 16.85 30.37
CA ILE A 198 27.66 17.52 31.35
C ILE A 198 26.89 18.65 32.03
N LEU A 199 26.17 19.49 31.28
CA LEU A 199 25.39 20.60 31.82
C LEU A 199 24.24 20.10 32.70
N ASN A 200 23.55 19.03 32.31
CA ASN A 200 22.50 18.42 33.11
C ASN A 200 23.05 17.74 34.37
N VAL A 201 24.21 17.09 34.32
CA VAL A 201 24.86 16.52 35.51
C VAL A 201 25.26 17.64 36.47
N VAL A 202 25.88 18.71 35.96
CA VAL A 202 26.26 19.89 36.76
C VAL A 202 25.03 20.64 37.29
N PHE A 203 23.91 20.69 36.55
CA PHE A 203 22.65 21.25 37.03
C PHE A 203 21.90 20.33 38.00
N PHE A 204 22.04 19.00 37.85
CA PHE A 204 21.46 18.02 38.79
C PHE A 204 22.13 18.13 40.16
N ASP A 205 23.41 18.50 40.19
CA ASP A 205 24.13 18.76 41.45
C ASP A 205 23.70 20.06 42.15
N ILE A 206 23.01 20.98 41.46
CA ILE A 206 22.66 22.31 42.02
C ILE A 206 21.15 22.48 42.30
N ILE A 207 20.24 21.75 41.63
CA ILE A 207 18.80 21.98 41.77
C ILE A 207 18.06 20.71 42.23
N MET A 208 18.25 20.37 43.50
CA MET A 208 17.39 19.41 44.20
C MET A 208 16.30 20.14 45.00
N TYR A 209 15.39 20.83 44.30
CA TYR A 209 14.12 21.31 44.87
C TYR A 209 13.02 21.14 43.80
N PHE A 210 12.25 20.05 43.89
CA PHE A 210 11.03 19.87 43.09
C PHE A 210 9.82 19.62 43.99
N PRO A 211 8.62 20.15 43.64
CA PRO A 211 7.46 20.19 44.51
C PRO A 211 6.66 18.86 44.50
N VAL A 212 5.94 18.65 45.60
CA VAL A 212 5.55 17.37 46.22
C VAL A 212 4.46 16.54 45.51
N SER A 213 3.83 16.99 44.42
CA SER A 213 2.61 16.28 43.95
C SER A 213 2.81 15.14 42.94
N TYR A 214 4.04 14.80 42.55
CA TYR A 214 4.37 13.56 41.83
C TYR A 214 5.77 13.10 42.22
N HIS A 215 5.92 12.53 43.42
CA HIS A 215 7.25 12.09 43.86
C HIS A 215 7.77 10.99 42.91
N PRO A 216 8.92 11.16 42.25
CA PRO A 216 9.43 10.18 41.30
C PRO A 216 9.98 8.91 41.96
N ALA A 217 10.04 8.84 43.30
CA ALA A 217 10.59 7.68 44.02
C ALA A 217 10.01 6.33 43.57
N PRO A 218 8.69 6.13 43.37
CA PRO A 218 8.17 4.85 42.91
C PRO A 218 8.72 4.44 41.53
N LYS A 219 9.12 5.38 40.67
CA LYS A 219 9.77 5.04 39.39
C LYS A 219 11.18 4.52 39.60
N TYR A 220 11.95 5.18 40.48
CA TYR A 220 13.32 4.76 40.81
C TYR A 220 13.33 3.45 41.58
N ILE A 221 12.43 3.26 42.54
CA ILE A 221 12.27 2.02 43.30
C ILE A 221 11.89 0.86 42.36
N LEU A 222 11.00 1.08 41.39
CA LEU A 222 10.64 0.07 40.39
C LEU A 222 11.85 -0.32 39.53
N PHE A 223 12.65 0.66 39.10
CA PHE A 223 13.87 0.41 38.33
C PHE A 223 14.93 -0.36 39.15
N ILE A 224 15.14 0.00 40.42
CA ILE A 224 16.04 -0.70 41.33
C ILE A 224 15.56 -2.12 41.60
N SER A 225 14.25 -2.33 41.80
CA SER A 225 13.64 -3.66 41.93
C SER A 225 13.91 -4.51 40.69
N PHE A 226 13.77 -3.95 39.49
CA PHE A 226 14.08 -4.66 38.25
C PHE A 226 15.56 -5.03 38.14
N LEU A 227 16.48 -4.13 38.50
CA LEU A 227 17.92 -4.43 38.57
C LEU A 227 18.23 -5.52 39.61
N SER A 228 17.55 -5.49 40.76
CA SER A 228 17.70 -6.52 41.80
C SER A 228 17.17 -7.88 41.34
N LEU A 229 16.05 -7.93 40.61
CA LEU A 229 15.55 -9.17 39.99
C LEU A 229 16.53 -9.71 38.94
N LEU A 230 17.14 -8.82 38.15
CA LEU A 230 18.16 -9.20 37.17
C LEU A 230 19.44 -9.71 37.86
N HIS A 231 19.81 -9.10 38.99
CA HIS A 231 20.87 -9.59 39.86
C HIS A 231 20.53 -10.96 40.44
N CYS A 232 19.30 -11.19 40.90
CA CYS A 232 18.87 -12.51 41.37
C CYS A 232 19.03 -13.57 40.26
N ALA A 233 18.62 -13.27 39.03
CA ALA A 233 18.80 -14.16 37.90
C ALA A 233 20.29 -14.47 37.63
N PHE A 234 21.16 -13.46 37.76
CA PHE A 234 22.60 -13.64 37.66
C PHE A 234 23.18 -14.48 38.80
N SER A 235 22.75 -14.25 40.05
CA SER A 235 23.14 -15.05 41.22
C SER A 235 22.73 -16.52 41.07
N VAL A 236 21.54 -16.81 40.54
CA VAL A 236 21.12 -18.18 40.21
C VAL A 236 22.09 -18.80 39.18
N ALA A 237 22.45 -18.06 38.14
CA ALA A 237 23.37 -18.55 37.12
C ALA A 237 24.79 -18.82 37.69
N GLN A 238 25.29 -17.94 38.56
CA GLN A 238 26.56 -18.13 39.25
C GLN A 238 26.53 -19.32 40.21
N HIS A 239 25.47 -19.46 41.02
CA HIS A 239 25.31 -20.58 41.94
C HIS A 239 25.26 -21.92 41.20
N ARG A 240 24.53 -21.99 40.07
CA ARG A 240 24.52 -23.17 39.19
C ARG A 240 25.90 -23.47 38.60
N SER A 241 26.67 -22.43 38.26
CA SER A 241 28.03 -22.59 37.72
C SER A 241 29.00 -23.08 38.80
N TYR A 242 28.85 -22.61 40.04
CA TYR A 242 29.63 -23.05 41.19
C TYR A 242 29.37 -24.52 41.54
N LEU A 243 28.10 -24.95 41.58
CA LEU A 243 27.76 -26.36 41.85
C LEU A 243 28.31 -27.31 40.80
N ARG A 244 28.35 -26.89 39.52
CA ARG A 244 29.00 -27.65 38.44
C ARG A 244 30.52 -27.79 38.62
N LEU A 245 31.18 -26.81 39.25
CA LEU A 245 32.63 -26.88 39.48
C LEU A 245 33.01 -27.81 40.64
N ILE A 246 32.08 -28.08 41.55
CA ILE A 246 32.29 -28.96 42.71
C ILE A 246 31.66 -30.35 42.47
N ASP A 247 31.18 -30.61 41.24
CA ASP A 247 30.46 -31.83 40.86
C ASP A 247 29.30 -32.18 41.80
N GLN A 248 28.62 -31.15 42.34
CA GLN A 248 27.40 -31.33 43.13
C GLN A 248 26.15 -31.22 42.25
N GLU A 249 25.20 -32.12 42.47
CA GLU A 249 23.91 -32.08 41.78
C GLU A 249 23.09 -30.87 42.25
N TYR A 250 22.45 -30.18 41.30
CA TYR A 250 21.57 -29.05 41.59
C TYR A 250 20.24 -29.54 42.18
N THR A 251 20.17 -29.66 43.51
CA THR A 251 18.97 -30.16 44.21
C THR A 251 18.05 -29.03 44.67
N TYR A 252 18.60 -27.95 45.20
CA TYR A 252 17.86 -26.77 45.65
C TYR A 252 18.65 -25.48 45.38
N LEU A 253 17.94 -24.35 45.32
CA LEU A 253 18.55 -23.03 45.25
C LEU A 253 18.82 -22.51 46.68
N SER A 254 19.92 -21.79 46.87
CA SER A 254 20.26 -21.21 48.16
C SER A 254 19.16 -20.27 48.69
N VAL A 255 18.89 -20.33 50.00
CA VAL A 255 17.77 -19.64 50.67
C VAL A 255 17.88 -18.12 50.55
N ASP A 256 19.09 -17.58 50.58
CA ASP A 256 19.37 -16.15 50.38
C ASP A 256 18.88 -15.66 49.02
N ILE A 257 19.01 -16.46 47.96
CA ILE A 257 18.54 -16.10 46.61
C ILE A 257 17.00 -16.09 46.58
N TYR A 258 16.34 -17.03 47.26
CA TYR A 258 14.88 -16.99 47.41
C TYR A 258 14.42 -15.73 48.14
N VAL A 259 15.05 -15.41 49.28
CA VAL A 259 14.72 -14.21 50.07
C VAL A 259 14.92 -12.94 49.25
N GLN A 260 16.05 -12.80 48.56
CA GLN A 260 16.33 -11.65 47.69
C GLN A 260 15.32 -11.55 46.54
N LEU A 261 14.95 -12.68 45.92
CA LEU A 261 13.96 -12.73 44.83
C LEU A 261 12.58 -12.26 45.30
N PHE A 262 12.08 -12.83 46.39
CA PHE A 262 10.75 -12.47 46.93
C PHE A 262 10.71 -11.03 47.45
N LEU A 263 11.78 -10.57 48.12
CA LEU A 263 11.89 -9.18 48.56
C LEU A 263 11.90 -8.23 47.37
N SER A 264 12.70 -8.53 46.34
CA SER A 264 12.78 -7.70 45.13
C SER A 264 11.45 -7.66 44.38
N LEU A 265 10.73 -8.80 44.32
CA LEU A 265 9.41 -8.89 43.70
C LEU A 265 8.35 -8.11 44.50
N ALA A 266 8.33 -8.25 45.82
CA ALA A 266 7.39 -7.52 46.68
C ALA A 266 7.59 -6.00 46.59
N VAL A 267 8.85 -5.55 46.63
CA VAL A 267 9.21 -4.14 46.39
C VAL A 267 8.77 -3.69 45.00
N GLY A 268 8.95 -4.53 43.97
CA GLY A 268 8.53 -4.24 42.60
C GLY A 268 7.01 -4.09 42.46
N LEU A 269 6.24 -4.99 43.07
CA LEU A 269 4.79 -4.94 43.10
C LEU A 269 4.30 -3.69 43.83
N TYR A 270 4.83 -3.41 45.03
CA TYR A 270 4.50 -2.20 45.78
C TYR A 270 4.80 -0.92 44.98
N SER A 271 5.97 -0.89 44.32
CA SER A 271 6.39 0.26 43.52
C SER A 271 5.54 0.43 42.26
N ALA A 272 5.11 -0.67 41.63
CA ALA A 272 4.22 -0.65 40.48
C ALA A 272 2.81 -0.17 40.87
N THR A 273 2.29 -0.61 42.02
CA THR A 273 0.99 -0.12 42.54
C THR A 273 1.07 1.33 43.01
N ALA A 274 2.20 1.77 43.57
CA ALA A 274 2.40 3.17 43.98
C ALA A 274 2.61 4.10 42.78
N PHE A 275 3.13 3.58 41.66
CA PHE A 275 3.29 4.33 40.41
C PHE A 275 2.00 4.34 39.57
N SER A 276 1.29 3.22 39.50
CA SER A 276 -0.01 3.14 38.88
C SER A 276 -0.96 3.97 39.71
N GLY A 277 -1.25 5.20 39.29
CA GLY A 277 -2.15 6.12 40.01
C GLY A 277 -3.52 5.49 40.29
N ASP A 278 -4.39 6.25 40.95
CA ASP A 278 -5.68 5.76 41.42
C ASP A 278 -6.44 4.95 40.37
N PHE A 279 -7.04 3.84 40.82
CA PHE A 279 -7.93 3.05 39.97
C PHE A 279 -9.00 3.96 39.38
N GLN A 280 -9.06 3.99 38.05
CA GLN A 280 -10.11 4.74 37.37
C GLN A 280 -11.45 4.11 37.73
N LYS A 281 -12.38 4.92 38.25
CA LYS A 281 -13.77 4.48 38.43
C LYS A 281 -14.28 4.01 37.07
N ILE A 282 -14.61 2.72 36.96
CA ILE A 282 -15.38 2.22 35.83
C ILE A 282 -16.71 2.94 35.90
N ARG A 283 -16.95 3.86 34.95
CA ARG A 283 -18.20 4.59 34.81
C ARG A 283 -19.31 3.59 34.50
N SER A 284 -20.25 3.35 35.40
CA SER A 284 -21.45 2.57 35.08
C SER A 284 -22.33 3.30 34.06
N ASP A 285 -22.24 4.64 34.00
CA ASP A 285 -22.85 5.49 32.98
C ASP A 285 -22.23 5.35 31.59
N SER A 286 -21.14 4.59 31.43
CA SER A 286 -20.66 4.19 30.10
C SER A 286 -21.54 3.11 29.43
N GLU A 287 -22.51 2.54 30.16
CA GLU A 287 -23.61 1.76 29.58
C GLU A 287 -24.67 2.66 28.91
N ASP A 288 -24.74 3.96 29.25
CA ASP A 288 -25.63 4.94 28.62
C ASP A 288 -24.99 5.65 27.42
N GLU A 289 -23.69 5.42 27.14
CA GLU A 289 -23.12 5.89 25.87
C GLU A 289 -23.83 5.16 24.73
N PRO A 290 -24.43 5.87 23.75
CA PRO A 290 -25.16 5.22 22.68
C PRO A 290 -24.23 4.22 22.01
N GLU A 291 -24.62 2.94 22.07
CA GLU A 291 -23.83 1.87 21.49
C GLU A 291 -23.40 2.25 20.08
N THR A 292 -22.10 2.11 19.79
CA THR A 292 -21.55 2.46 18.48
C THR A 292 -22.32 1.73 17.38
N TRP A 293 -22.47 2.36 16.20
CA TRP A 293 -23.15 1.75 15.06
C TRP A 293 -22.62 0.35 14.70
N ASP A 294 -21.36 0.03 15.02
CA ASP A 294 -20.82 -1.32 14.83
C ASP A 294 -21.50 -2.39 15.72
N THR A 295 -22.06 -2.01 16.87
CA THR A 295 -22.87 -2.87 17.74
C THR A 295 -24.33 -2.87 17.29
N PHE A 296 -24.93 -1.70 17.05
CA PHE A 296 -26.34 -1.57 16.63
C PHE A 296 -26.62 -2.13 15.23
N GLY A 297 -25.65 -1.98 14.31
CA GLY A 297 -25.68 -2.48 12.94
C GLY A 297 -25.24 -3.94 12.82
N ASN A 298 -24.77 -4.54 13.92
CA ASN A 298 -24.59 -5.98 13.99
C ASN A 298 -25.97 -6.61 14.15
N CYS A 299 -26.66 -6.87 13.04
CA CYS A 299 -27.86 -7.69 13.02
C CYS A 299 -27.45 -9.17 12.93
N PRO A 300 -27.31 -9.93 14.04
CA PRO A 300 -27.06 -11.37 13.96
C PRO A 300 -28.20 -12.11 13.23
N SER A 301 -29.40 -11.52 13.15
CA SER A 301 -30.51 -12.03 12.33
C SER A 301 -30.24 -11.98 10.81
N PHE A 302 -29.24 -11.23 10.35
CA PHE A 302 -28.82 -11.16 8.95
C PHE A 302 -27.64 -12.08 8.61
N TYR A 303 -27.21 -12.97 9.53
CA TYR A 303 -26.45 -14.14 9.11
C TYR A 303 -27.30 -14.93 8.12
N SER A 304 -26.95 -14.86 6.84
CA SER A 304 -27.56 -15.69 5.81
C SER A 304 -27.12 -17.13 6.06
N PHE A 305 -27.95 -17.89 6.76
CA PHE A 305 -27.90 -19.34 6.68
C PHE A 305 -28.09 -19.72 5.21
N GLU A 306 -27.18 -20.52 4.67
CA GLU A 306 -27.28 -20.97 3.28
C GLU A 306 -28.69 -21.51 3.01
N HIS A 307 -29.40 -20.91 2.05
CA HIS A 307 -30.81 -21.24 1.82
C HIS A 307 -30.98 -22.76 1.56
N ARG A 308 -32.14 -23.31 1.90
CA ARG A 308 -32.52 -24.70 1.56
C ARG A 308 -32.55 -25.00 0.05
N GLY A 309 -32.29 -24.01 -0.81
CA GLY A 309 -32.11 -24.19 -2.25
C GLY A 309 -30.70 -24.61 -2.70
N LYS A 310 -29.68 -24.60 -1.82
CA LYS A 310 -28.33 -25.09 -2.18
C LYS A 310 -28.34 -26.60 -2.48
N PRO A 311 -29.14 -27.42 -1.77
CA PRO A 311 -29.48 -28.78 -2.20
C PRO A 311 -30.17 -28.85 -3.57
N ILE A 312 -31.05 -27.89 -3.91
CA ILE A 312 -31.75 -27.87 -5.21
C ILE A 312 -30.76 -27.54 -6.35
N CYS A 313 -29.76 -26.69 -6.09
CA CYS A 313 -28.70 -26.38 -7.05
C CYS A 313 -27.78 -27.59 -7.37
N ASN A 314 -27.81 -28.67 -6.58
CA ASN A 314 -27.14 -29.91 -6.98
C ASN A 314 -27.77 -30.55 -8.22
N GLN A 315 -29.03 -30.28 -8.56
CA GLN A 315 -29.61 -30.72 -9.85
C GLN A 315 -28.94 -30.04 -11.05
N LEU A 316 -28.44 -28.81 -10.91
CA LEU A 316 -27.66 -28.17 -11.98
C LEU A 316 -26.27 -28.82 -12.14
N LYS A 317 -25.63 -29.26 -11.05
CA LYS A 317 -24.38 -30.05 -11.11
C LYS A 317 -24.58 -31.44 -11.74
N ILE A 318 -25.77 -32.02 -11.65
CA ILE A 318 -26.10 -33.28 -12.34
C ILE A 318 -26.17 -33.06 -13.86
N ILE A 319 -26.67 -31.90 -14.31
CA ILE A 319 -26.71 -31.52 -15.74
C ILE A 319 -25.30 -31.25 -16.29
N ASP A 320 -24.41 -30.66 -15.48
CA ASP A 320 -23.01 -30.48 -15.90
C ASP A 320 -22.25 -31.83 -15.95
N LYS A 321 -22.50 -32.73 -14.99
CA LYS A 321 -21.91 -34.07 -15.02
C LYS A 321 -22.38 -34.92 -16.19
N SER A 322 -23.66 -34.84 -16.59
CA SER A 322 -24.15 -35.60 -17.75
C SER A 322 -23.52 -35.13 -19.07
N LYS A 323 -23.11 -33.86 -19.16
CA LYS A 323 -22.30 -33.35 -20.28
C LYS A 323 -20.84 -33.81 -20.21
N GLU A 324 -20.27 -33.93 -19.00
CA GLU A 324 -18.92 -34.49 -18.82
C GLU A 324 -18.87 -35.99 -19.18
N THR A 325 -19.89 -36.79 -18.83
CA THR A 325 -19.92 -38.22 -19.22
C THR A 325 -20.02 -38.43 -20.72
N LEU A 326 -20.63 -37.49 -21.46
CA LEU A 326 -20.63 -37.52 -22.93
C LEU A 326 -19.24 -37.20 -23.52
N ASN A 327 -18.40 -36.47 -22.79
CA ASN A 327 -17.06 -36.06 -23.25
C ASN A 327 -15.96 -37.10 -22.98
N GLU A 328 -16.15 -38.05 -22.05
CA GLU A 328 -15.15 -39.09 -21.77
C GLU A 328 -14.97 -40.10 -22.92
N ASN A 329 -15.93 -40.20 -23.84
CA ASN A 329 -15.89 -41.15 -24.96
C ASN A 329 -14.99 -40.72 -26.14
N HIS A 330 -14.28 -39.59 -26.06
CA HIS A 330 -13.31 -39.19 -27.09
C HIS A 330 -11.87 -39.32 -26.60
N THR A 331 -11.38 -40.56 -26.57
CA THR A 331 -9.97 -40.89 -26.35
C THR A 331 -9.11 -40.56 -27.57
N LYS A 332 -8.09 -39.72 -27.34
CA LYS A 332 -6.71 -39.77 -27.88
C LYS A 332 -6.50 -39.77 -29.42
N LYS A 333 -5.97 -38.65 -29.95
CA LYS A 333 -4.67 -38.53 -30.65
C LYS A 333 -4.47 -37.09 -31.17
N GLU A 334 -3.28 -36.54 -30.94
CA GLU A 334 -2.88 -35.17 -31.29
C GLU A 334 -2.63 -35.03 -32.81
N THR A 335 -3.56 -34.36 -33.48
CA THR A 335 -3.45 -33.81 -34.85
C THR A 335 -3.66 -32.30 -34.76
N PRO A 336 -3.14 -31.47 -35.70
CA PRO A 336 -3.32 -30.01 -35.68
C PRO A 336 -4.80 -29.68 -35.48
N PRO A 337 -5.12 -28.63 -34.70
CA PRO A 337 -6.39 -28.55 -33.99
C PRO A 337 -7.53 -28.78 -34.97
N SER A 338 -8.17 -29.94 -34.82
CA SER A 338 -9.37 -30.25 -35.57
C SER A 338 -10.35 -29.10 -35.35
N LYS A 339 -11.25 -28.85 -36.30
CA LYS A 339 -12.31 -27.84 -36.16
C LYS A 339 -13.01 -27.92 -34.77
N TYR A 340 -13.14 -29.14 -34.25
CA TYR A 340 -13.59 -29.47 -32.90
C TYR A 340 -12.76 -28.85 -31.77
N ASN A 341 -11.41 -28.90 -31.82
CA ASN A 341 -10.55 -28.28 -30.80
C ASN A 341 -10.68 -26.75 -30.78
N ILE A 342 -10.88 -26.12 -31.95
CA ILE A 342 -11.09 -24.66 -32.04
C ILE A 342 -12.46 -24.27 -31.46
N GLU A 343 -13.52 -25.02 -31.79
CA GLU A 343 -14.87 -24.79 -31.26
C GLU A 343 -14.93 -25.01 -29.74
N ASN A 344 -14.29 -26.07 -29.23
CA ASN A 344 -14.16 -26.29 -27.79
C ASN A 344 -13.40 -25.17 -27.09
N ASN A 345 -12.29 -24.68 -27.67
CA ASN A 345 -11.54 -23.59 -27.05
C ASN A 345 -12.36 -22.28 -27.04
N LYS A 346 -13.08 -21.97 -28.12
CA LYS A 346 -14.03 -20.84 -28.16
C LYS A 346 -15.08 -20.95 -27.05
N PHE A 347 -15.70 -22.12 -26.91
CA PHE A 347 -16.71 -22.37 -25.89
C PHE A 347 -16.12 -22.24 -24.47
N ASN A 348 -14.97 -22.83 -24.20
CA ASN A 348 -14.30 -22.78 -22.90
C ASN A 348 -13.91 -21.36 -22.50
N ASN A 349 -13.34 -20.59 -23.43
CA ASN A 349 -12.95 -19.19 -23.20
C ASN A 349 -14.18 -18.31 -22.94
N PHE A 350 -15.25 -18.49 -23.72
CA PHE A 350 -16.50 -17.76 -23.47
C PHE A 350 -17.13 -18.14 -22.12
N GLN A 351 -17.16 -19.43 -21.78
CA GLN A 351 -17.69 -19.91 -20.51
C GLN A 351 -16.90 -19.38 -19.32
N TYR A 352 -15.57 -19.25 -19.46
CA TYR A 352 -14.73 -18.59 -18.46
C TYR A 352 -15.12 -17.12 -18.28
N CYS A 353 -15.25 -16.35 -19.37
CA CYS A 353 -15.68 -14.95 -19.31
C CYS A 353 -17.06 -14.83 -18.64
N LEU A 354 -18.01 -15.67 -19.04
CA LEU A 354 -19.37 -15.70 -18.48
C LEU A 354 -19.36 -15.97 -16.97
N ASN A 355 -18.61 -16.97 -16.50
CA ASN A 355 -18.51 -17.30 -15.07
C ASN A 355 -17.77 -16.23 -14.27
N THR A 356 -16.75 -15.62 -14.86
CA THR A 356 -15.99 -14.52 -14.25
C THR A 356 -16.89 -13.31 -14.02
N VAL A 357 -17.69 -12.92 -15.02
CA VAL A 357 -18.65 -11.82 -14.90
C VAL A 357 -19.78 -12.19 -13.94
N LYS A 358 -20.34 -13.41 -14.02
CA LYS A 358 -21.41 -13.86 -13.11
C LYS A 358 -21.02 -13.78 -11.64
N SER A 359 -19.78 -14.14 -11.31
CA SER A 359 -19.30 -14.19 -9.92
C SER A 359 -18.87 -12.82 -9.39
N ALA A 360 -18.28 -11.96 -10.21
CA ALA A 360 -17.70 -10.68 -9.77
C ALA A 360 -18.55 -9.44 -10.11
N ASP A 361 -19.37 -9.51 -11.17
CA ASP A 361 -20.18 -8.40 -11.68
C ASP A 361 -21.57 -8.91 -12.13
N TYR A 362 -22.32 -9.42 -11.15
CA TYR A 362 -23.62 -10.07 -11.38
C TYR A 362 -24.65 -9.15 -12.04
N MET A 363 -24.59 -7.84 -11.77
CA MET A 363 -25.52 -6.88 -12.38
C MET A 363 -25.27 -6.73 -13.88
N ASN A 364 -24.01 -6.56 -14.30
CA ASN A 364 -23.70 -6.54 -15.73
C ASN A 364 -23.86 -7.90 -16.39
N TYR A 365 -23.68 -9.01 -15.65
CA TYR A 365 -24.04 -10.35 -16.14
C TYR A 365 -25.51 -10.40 -16.58
N LEU A 366 -26.44 -9.99 -15.70
CA LEU A 366 -27.88 -9.98 -16.02
C LEU A 366 -28.19 -9.03 -17.19
N SER A 367 -27.63 -7.82 -17.17
CA SER A 367 -27.85 -6.84 -18.24
C SER A 367 -27.34 -7.35 -19.60
N ALA A 368 -26.18 -8.01 -19.63
CA ALA A 368 -25.58 -8.52 -20.87
C ALA A 368 -26.37 -9.69 -21.48
N LEU A 369 -27.12 -10.46 -20.69
CA LEU A 369 -28.00 -11.52 -21.20
C LEU A 369 -29.16 -10.97 -22.05
N LEU A 370 -29.55 -9.71 -21.83
CA LEU A 370 -30.61 -9.02 -22.58
C LEU A 370 -30.11 -8.40 -23.90
N LEU A 371 -28.79 -8.38 -24.14
CA LEU A 371 -28.25 -7.91 -25.41
C LEU A 371 -28.58 -8.87 -26.55
N PRO A 372 -28.60 -8.41 -27.81
CA PRO A 372 -28.77 -9.28 -28.97
C PRO A 372 -27.71 -10.38 -29.02
N ASP A 373 -28.06 -11.59 -29.49
CA ASP A 373 -27.18 -12.76 -29.44
C ASP A 373 -25.83 -12.55 -30.14
N HIS A 374 -25.82 -11.79 -31.24
CA HIS A 374 -24.59 -11.48 -31.97
C HIS A 374 -23.62 -10.56 -31.20
N VAL A 375 -24.09 -9.86 -30.16
CA VAL A 375 -23.29 -8.95 -29.32
C VAL A 375 -22.78 -9.63 -28.05
N LYS A 376 -23.47 -10.68 -27.57
CA LYS A 376 -23.17 -11.31 -26.26
C LYS A 376 -21.70 -11.74 -26.13
N LEU A 377 -21.12 -12.35 -27.16
CA LEU A 377 -19.71 -12.80 -27.15
C LEU A 377 -18.73 -11.63 -26.94
N HIS A 378 -18.97 -10.52 -27.65
CA HIS A 378 -18.20 -9.28 -27.51
C HIS A 378 -18.39 -8.68 -26.11
N ALA A 379 -19.64 -8.54 -25.69
CA ALA A 379 -20.01 -7.94 -24.40
C ALA A 379 -19.37 -8.68 -23.21
N PHE A 380 -19.49 -10.00 -23.14
CA PHE A 380 -18.88 -10.78 -22.06
C PHE A 380 -17.36 -10.75 -22.07
N SER A 381 -16.72 -10.63 -23.23
CA SER A 381 -15.26 -10.49 -23.33
C SER A 381 -14.78 -9.14 -22.75
N VAL A 382 -15.48 -8.05 -23.08
CA VAL A 382 -15.23 -6.71 -22.55
C VAL A 382 -15.50 -6.66 -21.04
N LEU A 383 -16.61 -7.23 -20.58
CA LEU A 383 -16.97 -7.27 -19.15
C LEU A 383 -15.98 -8.13 -18.36
N ALA A 384 -15.52 -9.25 -18.89
CA ALA A 384 -14.48 -10.06 -18.26
C ALA A 384 -13.16 -9.29 -18.12
N LEU A 385 -12.74 -8.54 -19.17
CA LEU A 385 -11.61 -7.64 -19.07
C LEU A 385 -11.80 -6.59 -17.97
N ASN A 386 -12.98 -5.96 -17.88
CA ASN A 386 -13.27 -5.00 -16.82
C ASN A 386 -13.19 -5.62 -15.43
N VAL A 387 -13.72 -6.84 -15.24
CA VAL A 387 -13.59 -7.59 -13.97
C VAL A 387 -12.13 -7.86 -13.64
N GLU A 388 -11.35 -8.32 -14.61
CA GLU A 388 -9.92 -8.58 -14.40
C GLU A 388 -9.19 -7.30 -14.00
N LEU A 389 -9.38 -6.20 -14.72
CA LEU A 389 -8.79 -4.90 -14.42
C LEU A 389 -9.22 -4.35 -13.05
N ALA A 390 -10.50 -4.50 -12.69
CA ALA A 390 -11.04 -4.06 -11.40
C ALA A 390 -10.48 -4.89 -10.22
N THR A 391 -10.25 -6.18 -10.42
CA THR A 391 -9.73 -7.09 -9.39
C THR A 391 -8.20 -7.01 -9.24
N LEU A 392 -7.48 -6.39 -10.19
CA LEU A 392 -6.02 -6.20 -10.09
C LEU A 392 -5.60 -5.51 -8.80
N ARG A 393 -6.36 -4.49 -8.37
CA ARG A 393 -6.14 -3.80 -7.09
C ARG A 393 -6.03 -4.78 -5.92
N ASN A 394 -6.96 -5.74 -5.83
CA ASN A 394 -6.99 -6.74 -4.76
C ASN A 394 -5.83 -7.74 -4.87
N SER A 395 -5.39 -8.05 -6.09
CA SER A 395 -4.24 -8.95 -6.32
C SER A 395 -2.91 -8.34 -5.85
N ILE A 396 -2.78 -7.01 -5.89
CA ILE A 396 -1.60 -6.27 -5.41
C ILE A 396 -1.57 -6.23 -3.87
N GLU A 397 -2.74 -6.17 -3.23
CA GLU A 397 -2.83 -6.23 -1.76
C GLU A 397 -2.46 -7.62 -1.22
N LYS A 398 -2.96 -8.70 -1.84
CA LYS A 398 -2.74 -10.08 -1.39
C LYS A 398 -1.37 -10.63 -1.73
N ASN A 399 -0.86 -10.32 -2.92
CA ASN A 399 0.46 -10.78 -3.32
C ASN A 399 1.50 -9.79 -2.82
N THR A 400 2.40 -10.26 -1.95
CA THR A 400 3.65 -9.58 -1.61
C THR A 400 4.48 -9.17 -2.84
N GLY A 401 4.12 -9.58 -4.06
CA GLY A 401 4.86 -9.33 -5.31
C GLY A 401 4.25 -8.29 -6.25
N THR A 402 5.01 -7.97 -7.28
CA THR A 402 4.74 -7.00 -8.36
C THR A 402 3.73 -7.45 -9.39
N GLY A 403 3.23 -8.68 -9.28
CA GLY A 403 2.45 -9.35 -10.32
C GLY A 403 1.23 -8.55 -10.80
N GLY A 404 0.49 -7.91 -9.89
CA GLY A 404 -0.71 -7.15 -10.26
C GLY A 404 -0.41 -5.84 -11.01
N ILE A 405 0.80 -5.27 -10.87
CA ILE A 405 1.20 -4.05 -11.58
C ILE A 405 1.74 -4.39 -12.97
N TYR A 406 2.55 -5.46 -13.06
CA TYR A 406 2.91 -6.04 -14.36
C TYR A 406 1.66 -6.50 -15.14
N ARG A 407 0.58 -6.87 -14.45
CA ARG A 407 -0.67 -7.28 -15.08
C ARG A 407 -1.39 -6.16 -15.83
N LEU A 408 -1.20 -4.88 -15.48
CA LEU A 408 -1.75 -3.76 -16.25
C LEU A 408 -0.95 -3.50 -17.53
N GLN A 409 0.39 -3.46 -17.44
CA GLN A 409 1.24 -3.33 -18.64
C GLN A 409 1.04 -4.53 -19.58
N PHE A 410 0.89 -5.71 -18.99
CA PHE A 410 0.49 -6.93 -19.70
C PHE A 410 -0.81 -6.73 -20.48
N TRP A 411 -1.85 -6.14 -19.89
CA TRP A 411 -3.12 -5.91 -20.59
C TRP A 411 -2.96 -4.88 -21.71
N LYS A 412 -2.21 -3.79 -21.49
CA LYS A 412 -1.90 -2.83 -22.55
C LYS A 412 -1.18 -3.50 -23.72
N ASP A 413 -0.11 -4.24 -23.45
CA ASP A 413 0.64 -5.00 -24.46
C ASP A 413 -0.23 -6.05 -25.17
N THR A 414 -1.16 -6.67 -24.45
CA THR A 414 -2.11 -7.65 -25.00
C THR A 414 -3.07 -6.99 -25.97
N ILE A 415 -3.63 -5.83 -25.62
CA ILE A 415 -4.49 -5.05 -26.51
C ILE A 415 -3.70 -4.59 -27.75
N ASP A 416 -2.48 -4.08 -27.58
CA ASP A 416 -1.61 -3.69 -28.70
C ASP A 416 -1.34 -4.86 -29.66
N THR A 417 -1.19 -6.07 -29.11
CA THR A 417 -0.99 -7.30 -29.90
C THR A 417 -2.26 -7.73 -30.61
N ILE A 418 -3.43 -7.63 -29.97
CA ILE A 418 -4.73 -7.96 -30.56
C ILE A 418 -5.04 -7.06 -31.76
N TYR A 419 -4.73 -5.76 -31.63
CA TYR A 419 -4.88 -4.74 -32.68
C TYR A 419 -3.70 -4.71 -33.68
N GLY A 420 -2.68 -5.54 -33.51
CA GLY A 420 -1.55 -5.64 -34.45
C GLY A 420 -0.54 -4.48 -34.40
N ILE A 421 -0.62 -3.61 -33.39
CA ILE A 421 0.33 -2.52 -33.14
C ILE A 421 1.68 -3.11 -32.68
N LYS A 422 1.63 -4.10 -31.79
CA LYS A 422 2.81 -4.80 -31.27
C LYS A 422 2.88 -6.21 -31.86
N LYS A 423 4.08 -6.64 -32.29
CA LYS A 423 4.32 -8.02 -32.73
C LYS A 423 4.57 -8.90 -31.50
N GLY A 424 3.83 -10.01 -31.38
CA GLY A 424 4.01 -10.97 -30.30
C GLY A 424 2.89 -12.02 -30.26
N PRO A 425 3.07 -13.10 -29.48
CA PRO A 425 2.00 -14.05 -29.22
C PRO A 425 0.97 -13.44 -28.29
N ILE A 426 -0.31 -13.77 -28.53
CA ILE A 426 -1.39 -13.42 -27.61
C ILE A 426 -1.26 -14.31 -26.36
N PRO A 427 -1.34 -13.76 -25.14
CA PRO A 427 -1.26 -14.56 -23.93
C PRO A 427 -2.37 -15.62 -23.87
N ARG A 428 -2.03 -16.82 -23.38
CA ARG A 428 -2.97 -17.96 -23.21
C ARG A 428 -3.99 -17.80 -22.07
N GLN A 429 -4.27 -16.56 -21.66
CA GLN A 429 -5.29 -16.32 -20.65
C GLN A 429 -6.66 -16.36 -21.33
N PRO A 430 -7.67 -17.03 -20.75
CA PRO A 430 -8.96 -17.20 -21.40
C PRO A 430 -9.61 -15.88 -21.84
N THR A 431 -9.50 -14.82 -21.03
CA THR A 431 -10.00 -13.48 -21.38
C THR A 431 -9.24 -12.85 -22.55
N ALA A 432 -7.92 -13.04 -22.65
CA ALA A 432 -7.12 -12.53 -23.77
C ALA A 432 -7.44 -13.28 -25.08
N GLU A 433 -7.62 -14.60 -24.99
CA GLU A 433 -8.09 -15.40 -26.12
C GLU A 433 -9.53 -15.04 -26.52
N ALA A 434 -10.43 -14.86 -25.55
CA ALA A 434 -11.81 -14.42 -25.78
C ALA A 434 -11.85 -13.05 -26.46
N LEU A 435 -11.06 -12.08 -26.00
CA LEU A 435 -10.93 -10.78 -26.66
C LEU A 435 -10.43 -10.95 -28.11
N LYS A 436 -9.42 -11.79 -28.37
CA LYS A 436 -8.99 -12.00 -29.75
C LYS A 436 -10.08 -12.61 -30.64
N LEU A 437 -10.88 -13.52 -30.08
CA LEU A 437 -11.89 -14.27 -30.82
C LEU A 437 -13.19 -13.50 -31.03
N PHE A 438 -13.57 -12.68 -30.05
CA PHE A 438 -14.90 -12.09 -29.95
C PHE A 438 -14.92 -10.57 -29.94
N LEU A 439 -13.79 -9.90 -29.68
CA LEU A 439 -13.73 -8.46 -29.83
C LEU A 439 -13.95 -8.11 -31.30
N LEU A 440 -14.92 -7.26 -31.51
CA LEU A 440 -15.31 -6.72 -32.79
C LEU A 440 -14.21 -5.75 -33.31
N CYS A 441 -13.07 -6.30 -33.75
CA CYS A 441 -11.96 -5.55 -34.35
C CYS A 441 -12.06 -5.54 -35.89
N PRO A 442 -11.70 -4.42 -36.56
CA PRO A 442 -11.16 -3.17 -36.01
C PRO A 442 -12.23 -2.13 -35.59
N GLN A 443 -13.53 -2.46 -35.65
CA GLN A 443 -14.61 -1.48 -35.42
C GLN A 443 -14.60 -0.86 -34.02
N THR A 444 -14.15 -1.62 -33.01
CA THR A 444 -14.04 -1.14 -31.63
C THR A 444 -12.90 -0.13 -31.49
N ASP A 445 -13.21 1.09 -31.04
CA ASP A 445 -12.18 2.10 -30.75
C ASP A 445 -11.26 1.67 -29.59
N ILE A 446 -9.98 1.49 -29.90
CA ILE A 446 -8.92 1.13 -28.95
C ILE A 446 -8.75 2.18 -27.85
N ASN A 447 -9.10 3.45 -28.10
CA ASN A 447 -8.95 4.52 -27.13
C ASN A 447 -9.80 4.30 -25.87
N TYR A 448 -10.97 3.65 -25.99
CA TYR A 448 -11.79 3.31 -24.83
C TYR A 448 -11.11 2.25 -23.96
N LEU A 449 -10.43 1.28 -24.57
CA LEU A 449 -9.62 0.28 -23.84
C LEU A 449 -8.44 0.95 -23.14
N TYR A 450 -7.73 1.86 -23.81
CA TYR A 450 -6.62 2.60 -23.20
C TYR A 450 -7.06 3.48 -22.04
N LYS A 451 -8.18 4.20 -22.18
CA LYS A 451 -8.77 4.99 -21.08
C LYS A 451 -9.11 4.11 -19.88
N LEU A 452 -9.77 2.97 -20.12
CA LEU A 452 -10.10 2.01 -19.06
C LEU A 452 -8.84 1.50 -18.33
N ILE A 453 -7.83 1.04 -19.08
CA ILE A 453 -6.57 0.54 -18.49
C ILE A 453 -5.85 1.64 -17.73
N SER A 454 -5.71 2.83 -18.32
CA SER A 454 -4.98 3.96 -17.72
C SER A 454 -5.68 4.49 -16.47
N ALA A 455 -7.00 4.58 -16.48
CA ALA A 455 -7.78 5.01 -15.31
C ALA A 455 -7.62 4.02 -14.13
N ARG A 456 -7.63 2.71 -14.40
CA ARG A 456 -7.36 1.68 -13.39
C ARG A 456 -5.91 1.71 -12.89
N GLN A 457 -4.97 2.06 -13.77
CA GLN A 457 -3.56 2.28 -13.41
C GLN A 457 -3.35 3.52 -12.55
N ASN A 458 -4.15 4.56 -12.76
CA ASN A 458 -4.05 5.82 -12.03
C ASN A 458 -4.53 5.73 -10.58
N THR A 459 -5.54 4.91 -10.35
CA THR A 459 -6.10 4.66 -9.01
C THR A 459 -5.36 3.58 -8.22
N LEU A 460 -4.32 2.93 -8.78
CA LEU A 460 -3.52 1.95 -8.04
C LEU A 460 -2.87 2.54 -6.78
N GLY A 461 -3.03 1.80 -5.68
CA GLY A 461 -2.60 2.23 -4.35
C GLY A 461 -3.49 3.36 -3.84
N ASP A 462 -4.81 3.14 -3.83
CA ASP A 462 -5.79 3.86 -3.02
C ASP A 462 -5.57 5.35 -2.86
N ARG A 463 -5.43 6.07 -3.99
CA ARG A 463 -5.56 7.52 -3.95
C ARG A 463 -7.02 7.86 -3.76
N GLY A 464 -7.32 8.63 -2.71
CA GLY A 464 -8.53 9.43 -2.72
C GLY A 464 -8.49 10.42 -3.88
N PHE A 465 -9.66 10.74 -4.43
CA PHE A 465 -9.80 11.79 -5.44
C PHE A 465 -9.61 13.16 -4.78
N LYS A 466 -8.96 14.11 -5.46
CA LYS A 466 -8.84 15.46 -4.90
C LYS A 466 -10.16 16.21 -4.96
N THR A 467 -10.89 15.99 -6.05
CA THR A 467 -12.16 16.65 -6.32
C THR A 467 -13.24 15.68 -6.79
N ILE A 468 -14.50 16.05 -6.60
CA ILE A 468 -15.64 15.31 -7.17
C ILE A 468 -15.52 15.22 -8.69
N LYS A 469 -15.02 16.28 -9.35
CA LYS A 469 -14.79 16.30 -10.81
C LYS A 469 -13.76 15.25 -11.26
N GLU A 470 -12.71 15.01 -10.48
CA GLU A 470 -11.73 13.96 -10.78
C GLU A 470 -12.35 12.56 -10.65
N LEU A 471 -13.24 12.37 -9.67
CA LEU A 471 -14.03 11.15 -9.51
C LEU A 471 -14.97 10.94 -10.71
N GLU A 472 -15.64 11.99 -11.18
CA GLU A 472 -16.48 11.94 -12.37
C GLU A 472 -15.69 11.56 -13.64
N GLU A 473 -14.53 12.16 -13.86
CA GLU A 473 -13.69 11.83 -15.02
C GLU A 473 -13.20 10.38 -14.95
N TYR A 474 -12.87 9.88 -13.76
CA TYR A 474 -12.57 8.46 -13.56
C TYR A 474 -13.77 7.56 -13.89
N GLY A 475 -15.00 7.96 -13.56
CA GLY A 475 -16.22 7.24 -13.94
C GLY A 475 -16.43 7.18 -15.46
N LYS A 476 -16.18 8.30 -16.14
CA LYS A 476 -16.19 8.40 -17.59
C LYS A 476 -15.15 7.48 -18.24
N ASP A 477 -13.92 7.48 -17.75
CA ASP A 477 -12.83 6.69 -18.32
C ASP A 477 -12.92 5.19 -17.98
N THR A 478 -13.62 4.81 -16.92
CA THR A 478 -13.84 3.39 -16.56
C THR A 478 -15.18 2.85 -17.04
N ILE A 479 -16.25 3.10 -16.29
CA ILE A 479 -17.59 2.58 -16.58
C ILE A 479 -18.11 3.18 -17.88
N GLY A 480 -17.88 4.48 -18.12
CA GLY A 480 -18.24 5.13 -19.37
C GLY A 480 -17.53 4.51 -20.57
N SER A 481 -16.25 4.14 -20.45
CA SER A 481 -15.53 3.41 -21.51
C SER A 481 -16.09 2.00 -21.72
N VAL A 482 -16.46 1.28 -20.65
CA VAL A 482 -17.11 -0.04 -20.76
C VAL A 482 -18.44 0.07 -21.49
N ILE A 483 -19.29 1.06 -21.14
CA ILE A 483 -20.56 1.27 -21.83
C ILE A 483 -20.34 1.57 -23.31
N LYS A 484 -19.39 2.45 -23.66
CA LYS A 484 -19.05 2.72 -25.07
C LYS A 484 -18.58 1.46 -25.78
N LEU A 485 -17.73 0.64 -25.16
CA LEU A 485 -17.30 -0.64 -25.70
C LEU A 485 -18.48 -1.63 -25.89
N LEU A 486 -19.52 -1.59 -25.05
CA LEU A 486 -20.74 -2.37 -25.28
C LEU A 486 -21.55 -1.81 -26.45
N CYS A 487 -21.69 -0.49 -26.56
CA CYS A 487 -22.36 0.17 -27.70
C CYS A 487 -21.64 -0.10 -29.03
N GLU A 488 -20.31 -0.16 -29.03
CA GLU A 488 -19.48 -0.60 -30.17
C GLU A 488 -19.85 -2.02 -30.67
N GLY A 489 -20.37 -2.86 -29.77
CA GLY A 489 -20.89 -4.18 -30.10
C GLY A 489 -22.24 -4.17 -30.79
N ILE A 490 -23.09 -3.17 -30.49
CA ILE A 490 -24.48 -3.06 -30.94
C ILE A 490 -24.58 -2.27 -32.25
N LYS A 491 -23.72 -1.26 -32.43
CA LYS A 491 -23.79 -0.33 -33.56
C LYS A 491 -23.61 -1.04 -34.91
N ASP A 492 -24.12 -0.39 -35.95
CA ASP A 492 -23.87 -0.81 -37.31
C ASP A 492 -22.37 -0.75 -37.67
N LYS A 493 -21.93 -1.71 -38.48
CA LYS A 493 -20.52 -1.84 -38.87
C LYS A 493 -20.04 -0.57 -39.59
N ASN A 494 -18.83 -0.13 -39.26
CA ASN A 494 -18.15 1.04 -39.83
C ASN A 494 -18.81 2.41 -39.55
N ILE A 495 -19.83 2.47 -38.70
CA ILE A 495 -20.40 3.75 -38.24
C ILE A 495 -19.75 4.10 -36.89
N PRO A 496 -19.24 5.33 -36.68
CA PRO A 496 -18.81 5.77 -35.36
C PRO A 496 -20.02 5.86 -34.40
N LEU A 497 -19.78 5.78 -33.09
CA LEU A 497 -20.86 6.06 -32.14
C LEU A 497 -21.31 7.51 -32.25
N ASP A 498 -22.63 7.73 -32.22
CA ASP A 498 -23.22 9.08 -32.14
C ASP A 498 -22.70 9.79 -30.88
N ASP A 499 -22.34 11.07 -31.02
CA ASP A 499 -21.91 11.95 -29.94
C ASP A 499 -22.94 11.98 -28.79
N ASN A 500 -24.24 11.85 -29.08
CA ASN A 500 -25.28 11.73 -28.05
C ASN A 500 -25.12 10.45 -27.23
N VAL A 501 -24.86 9.31 -27.88
CA VAL A 501 -24.63 8.02 -27.22
C VAL A 501 -23.35 8.09 -26.37
N VAL A 502 -22.29 8.72 -26.90
CA VAL A 502 -21.05 8.96 -26.16
C VAL A 502 -21.30 9.81 -24.92
N GLY A 503 -22.05 10.90 -25.04
CA GLY A 503 -22.42 11.79 -23.94
C GLY A 503 -23.30 11.12 -22.88
N CYS A 504 -24.25 10.26 -23.29
CA CYS A 504 -25.04 9.44 -22.38
C CYS A 504 -24.18 8.41 -21.65
N ALA A 505 -23.26 7.73 -22.34
CA ALA A 505 -22.34 6.77 -21.73
C ALA A 505 -21.41 7.43 -20.71
N ASP A 506 -20.90 8.64 -21.00
CA ASP A 506 -20.11 9.44 -20.06
C ASP A 506 -20.92 9.81 -18.82
N SER A 507 -22.16 10.30 -19.00
CA SER A 507 -23.03 10.70 -17.89
C SER A 507 -23.42 9.51 -17.00
N LEU A 508 -23.72 8.36 -17.60
CA LEU A 508 -23.96 7.11 -16.87
C LEU A 508 -22.70 6.66 -16.13
N GLY A 509 -21.53 6.74 -16.76
CA GLY A 509 -20.26 6.41 -16.12
C GLY A 509 -20.01 7.23 -14.85
N LYS A 510 -20.28 8.54 -14.91
CA LYS A 510 -20.20 9.45 -13.77
C LYS A 510 -21.19 9.08 -12.65
N ALA A 511 -22.45 8.83 -12.99
CA ALA A 511 -23.46 8.47 -12.00
C ALA A 511 -23.13 7.15 -11.29
N VAL A 512 -22.80 6.11 -12.07
CA VAL A 512 -22.51 4.77 -11.52
C VAL A 512 -21.23 4.78 -10.68
N VAL A 513 -20.21 5.57 -11.05
CA VAL A 513 -18.99 5.63 -10.23
C VAL A 513 -19.25 6.28 -8.87
N ILE A 514 -20.10 7.31 -8.80
CA ILE A 514 -20.50 7.95 -7.55
C ILE A 514 -21.28 6.95 -6.68
N ILE A 515 -22.25 6.25 -7.26
CA ILE A 515 -23.02 5.20 -6.56
C ILE A 515 -22.08 4.13 -6.01
N ASN A 516 -21.13 3.66 -6.81
CA ASN A 516 -20.16 2.66 -6.39
C ASN A 516 -19.24 3.18 -5.27
N HIS A 517 -18.83 4.44 -5.33
CA HIS A 517 -18.04 5.05 -4.26
C HIS A 517 -18.82 5.10 -2.95
N ILE A 518 -20.07 5.57 -2.97
CA ILE A 518 -20.96 5.59 -1.80
C ILE A 518 -21.11 4.19 -1.21
N ARG A 519 -21.41 3.19 -2.04
CA ARG A 519 -21.54 1.78 -1.63
C ARG A 519 -20.24 1.20 -1.06
N SER A 520 -19.09 1.73 -1.49
CA SER A 520 -17.77 1.26 -1.05
C SER A 520 -17.27 1.93 0.23
N ILE A 521 -17.91 3.01 0.72
CA ILE A 521 -17.44 3.77 1.90
C ILE A 521 -17.20 2.84 3.09
N ILE A 522 -18.21 2.09 3.53
CA ILE A 522 -18.10 1.24 4.73
C ILE A 522 -17.06 0.11 4.54
N PRO A 523 -17.10 -0.70 3.44
CA PRO A 523 -16.08 -1.72 3.22
C PRO A 523 -14.65 -1.18 3.12
N MET A 524 -14.45 0.03 2.60
CA MET A 524 -13.12 0.65 2.46
C MET A 524 -12.64 1.28 3.77
N LEU A 525 -13.53 1.93 4.53
CA LEU A 525 -13.21 2.42 5.88
C LEU A 525 -12.77 1.28 6.80
N LYS A 526 -13.42 0.12 6.74
CA LYS A 526 -12.99 -1.10 7.47
C LYS A 526 -11.57 -1.58 7.09
N ARG A 527 -11.05 -1.17 5.93
CA ARG A 527 -9.68 -1.44 5.48
C ARG A 527 -8.72 -0.27 5.71
N ASN A 528 -9.13 0.76 6.46
CA ASN A 528 -8.41 2.02 6.63
C ASN A 528 -8.09 2.72 5.31
N VAL A 529 -9.04 2.68 4.37
CA VAL A 529 -8.95 3.36 3.08
C VAL A 529 -10.08 4.37 2.96
N ILE A 530 -9.72 5.64 2.81
CA ILE A 530 -10.67 6.73 2.54
C ILE A 530 -10.60 7.06 1.05
N LEU A 531 -11.71 6.80 0.34
CA LEU A 531 -11.88 7.16 -1.06
C LEU A 531 -12.73 8.42 -1.27
N LEU A 532 -13.20 9.05 -0.19
CA LEU A 532 -13.98 10.28 -0.27
C LEU A 532 -13.14 11.40 -0.91
N PRO A 533 -13.70 12.15 -1.87
CA PRO A 533 -13.03 13.31 -2.44
C PRO A 533 -12.57 14.31 -1.36
N GLN A 534 -11.35 14.83 -1.51
CA GLN A 534 -10.75 15.72 -0.52
C GLN A 534 -11.49 17.07 -0.39
N ASP A 535 -11.99 17.62 -1.49
CA ASP A 535 -12.86 18.79 -1.50
C ASP A 535 -14.13 18.58 -0.68
N LEU A 536 -14.78 17.42 -0.81
CA LEU A 536 -15.96 17.05 -0.05
C LEU A 536 -15.66 16.92 1.45
N MET A 537 -14.53 16.28 1.80
CA MET A 537 -14.09 16.21 3.20
C MET A 537 -13.84 17.61 3.77
N THR A 538 -13.24 18.50 2.99
CA THR A 538 -12.92 19.87 3.41
C THR A 538 -14.20 20.70 3.58
N LEU A 539 -15.14 20.57 2.64
CA LEU A 539 -16.45 21.25 2.68
C LEU A 539 -17.23 20.94 3.96
N HIS A 540 -17.14 19.70 4.44
CA HIS A 540 -17.84 19.25 5.64
C HIS A 540 -16.95 19.22 6.91
N ASN A 541 -15.74 19.82 6.86
CA ASN A 541 -14.77 19.81 7.97
C ASN A 541 -14.48 18.39 8.52
N LEU A 542 -14.51 17.39 7.64
CA LEU A 542 -14.23 15.99 7.97
C LEU A 542 -12.74 15.71 7.88
N THR A 543 -12.22 15.02 8.90
CA THR A 543 -10.86 14.50 8.96
C THR A 543 -10.86 12.97 8.83
N PRO A 544 -9.79 12.37 8.30
CA PRO A 544 -9.63 10.93 8.28
C PRO A 544 -9.90 10.25 9.64
N ASP A 545 -9.42 10.87 10.72
CA ASP A 545 -9.58 10.33 12.07
C ASP A 545 -11.05 10.31 12.53
N GLN A 546 -11.85 11.33 12.19
CA GLN A 546 -13.29 11.34 12.47
C GLN A 546 -14.02 10.21 11.74
N LEU A 547 -13.64 9.93 10.48
CA LEU A 547 -14.24 8.85 9.70
C LEU A 547 -13.91 7.47 10.25
N TYR A 548 -12.69 7.27 10.76
CA TYR A 548 -12.28 5.99 11.36
C TYR A 548 -12.86 5.76 12.76
N THR A 549 -12.99 6.82 13.56
CA THR A 549 -13.46 6.71 14.96
C THR A 549 -14.97 6.72 15.09
N GLY A 550 -15.70 7.16 14.06
CA GLY A 550 -17.15 7.40 14.14
C GLY A 550 -17.52 8.55 15.09
N ALA A 551 -16.53 9.22 15.69
CA ALA A 551 -16.74 10.28 16.65
C ALA A 551 -17.13 11.58 15.93
N ASN A 552 -18.42 11.70 15.62
CA ASN A 552 -19.01 13.01 15.38
C ASN A 552 -18.98 13.77 16.72
N ARG A 553 -17.89 14.50 16.99
CA ARG A 553 -17.93 15.66 17.90
C ARG A 553 -18.66 16.80 17.20
N MET A 554 -19.92 16.57 16.85
CA MET A 554 -20.88 17.64 16.61
C MET A 554 -21.71 17.70 17.89
N THR A 555 -21.16 18.41 18.88
CA THR A 555 -22.00 19.06 19.88
C THR A 555 -22.97 19.94 19.12
N TYR A 556 -24.20 19.47 18.93
CA TYR A 556 -25.30 20.38 18.64
C TYR A 556 -25.40 21.30 19.85
N ASN A 557 -24.98 22.55 19.66
CA ASN A 557 -25.34 23.64 20.57
C ASN A 557 -26.81 23.99 20.36
#